data_AF-A0MNM6-F1
#
_entry.id   AF-A0MNM6-F1
#
_cell.length_a   1.000
_cell.length_b   1.000
_cell.length_c   1.000
_cell.angle_alpha   90.00
_cell.angle_beta   90.00
_cell.angle_gamma   90.00
#
_symmetry.space_group_name_H-M   'P 1'
#
loop_
_entity.id
_entity.type
_entity.pdbx_description
1 polymer ?
#
loop_
_entity_poly.entity_id
_entity_poly.type
_entity_poly.pdbx_seq_one_letter_code
_entity_poly.pdbx_strand_id
1 'polypeptide(L)' 'REENFYVNETATVKVPMMFQSRAMKYLNDSLLPCQLVQLEYMGNETAFFVLPVKGEMDTVIAGLSRDTIQR' A
#
# COMPACT_ATOMS: atom_id res chain seq x y z
N ARG A 1 -12.60 -8.25 11.18
CA ARG A 1 -13.99 -8.04 10.69
C ARG A 1 -14.00 -8.39 9.22
N GLU A 2 -15.03 -9.04 8.69
CA GLU A 2 -15.13 -9.29 7.24
C GLU A 2 -15.51 -7.99 6.50
N GLU A 3 -14.70 -7.57 5.55
CA GLU A 3 -14.93 -6.39 4.71
C GLU A 3 -14.74 -6.71 3.22
N ASN A 4 -15.20 -5.80 2.36
CA ASN A 4 -15.11 -6.00 0.91
C ASN A 4 -13.68 -5.71 0.43
N PHE A 5 -13.14 -6.61 -0.40
CA PHE A 5 -11.96 -6.36 -1.21
C PHE A 5 -12.34 -6.40 -2.69
N TYR A 6 -12.05 -5.31 -3.40
CA TYR A 6 -12.38 -5.15 -4.82
C TYR A 6 -11.24 -5.72 -5.66
N VAL A 7 -11.41 -6.95 -6.16
CA VAL A 7 -10.36 -7.64 -6.95
C VAL A 7 -10.20 -6.97 -8.31
N ASN A 8 -11.31 -6.53 -8.89
CA ASN A 8 -11.37 -5.74 -10.12
C ASN A 8 -12.71 -4.97 -10.16
N GLU A 9 -13.06 -4.39 -11.31
CA GLU A 9 -14.27 -3.56 -11.48
C GLU A 9 -15.59 -4.31 -11.28
N THR A 10 -15.59 -5.64 -11.43
CA THR A 10 -16.81 -6.47 -11.41
C THR A 10 -16.84 -7.48 -10.26
N ALA A 11 -15.68 -7.84 -9.72
CA ALA A 11 -15.54 -8.88 -8.69
C ALA A 11 -15.17 -8.27 -7.33
N THR A 12 -15.97 -8.61 -6.32
CA THR A 12 -15.73 -8.27 -4.91
C THR A 12 -15.79 -9.53 -4.06
N VAL A 13 -14.84 -9.67 -3.15
CA VAL A 13 -14.80 -10.79 -2.20
C VAL A 13 -14.83 -10.26 -0.75
N LYS A 14 -15.26 -11.11 0.19
CA LYS A 14 -15.16 -10.83 1.62
C LYS A 14 -13.82 -11.33 2.15
N VAL A 15 -13.11 -10.47 2.88
CA VAL A 15 -11.84 -10.80 3.52
C VAL A 15 -11.85 -10.34 4.98
N PRO A 16 -11.16 -11.06 5.89
CA PRO A 16 -10.95 -10.61 7.26
C PRO A 16 -10.00 -9.41 7.27
N MET A 17 -10.57 -8.21 7.29
CA MET A 17 -9.82 -6.96 7.31
C MET A 17 -9.37 -6.64 8.73
N MET A 18 -8.06 -6.43 8.88
CA MET A 18 -7.45 -5.94 10.11
C MET A 18 -7.57 -4.42 10.19
N PHE A 19 -7.69 -3.89 11.40
CA PHE A 19 -7.80 -2.45 11.64
C PHE A 19 -6.98 -2.05 12.88
N GLN A 20 -6.30 -0.92 12.78
CA GLN A 20 -5.66 -0.26 13.92
C GLN A 20 -5.66 1.25 13.72
N SER A 21 -5.75 1.99 14.83
CA SER A 21 -5.65 3.45 14.84
C SER A 21 -4.50 3.85 15.75
N ARG A 22 -3.35 4.15 15.15
CA ARG A 22 -2.13 4.62 15.84
C ARG A 22 -1.38 5.58 14.92
N ALA A 23 -0.43 6.34 15.46
CA ALA A 23 0.50 7.09 14.63
C ALA A 23 1.33 6.11 13.78
N MET A 24 1.42 6.38 12.46
CA MET A 24 2.16 5.54 11.51
C MET A 24 2.97 6.42 10.57
N LYS A 25 4.09 5.87 10.09
CA LYS A 25 4.82 6.46 8.97
C LYS A 25 3.96 6.29 7.71
N TYR A 26 3.47 7.42 7.20
CA TYR A 26 2.59 7.50 6.05
C TYR A 26 3.14 8.52 5.06
N LEU A 27 3.03 8.22 3.77
CA LEU A 27 3.36 9.13 2.69
C LEU A 27 2.30 9.03 1.60
N ASN A 28 1.83 10.19 1.14
CA ASN A 28 1.11 10.31 -0.12
C ASN A 28 2.13 10.76 -1.17
N ASP A 29 2.54 9.85 -2.04
CA ASP A 29 3.63 10.08 -2.98
C ASP A 29 3.15 11.00 -4.12
N SER A 30 3.90 12.07 -4.37
CA SER A 30 3.58 13.06 -5.41
C SER A 30 4.19 12.72 -6.76
N LEU A 31 5.15 11.79 -6.81
CA LEU A 31 5.89 11.38 -8.00
C LEU A 31 5.41 10.03 -8.54
N LEU A 32 5.09 9.10 -7.64
CA LEU A 32 4.33 7.90 -7.99
C LEU A 32 2.91 8.06 -7.45
N PRO A 33 1.87 7.79 -8.26
CA PRO A 33 0.48 7.96 -7.84
C PRO A 33 0.06 6.85 -6.86
N CYS A 34 0.54 6.91 -5.62
CA CYS A 34 0.22 5.94 -4.58
C CYS A 34 0.26 6.56 -3.17
N GLN A 35 -0.46 5.90 -2.27
CA GLN A 35 -0.34 6.09 -0.82
C GLN A 35 0.49 4.94 -0.25
N LEU A 36 1.33 5.21 0.75
CA LEU A 36 2.11 4.17 1.41
C LEU A 36 2.11 4.30 2.93
N VAL A 37 2.19 3.15 3.57
CA VAL A 37 2.38 3.00 5.01
C VAL A 37 3.59 2.13 5.25
N GLN A 38 4.49 2.59 6.13
CA GLN A 38 5.64 1.82 6.58
C GLN A 38 5.35 1.21 7.96
N LEU A 39 5.50 -0.10 8.07
CA LEU A 39 5.41 -0.85 9.33
C LEU A 39 6.78 -1.42 9.70
N GLU A 40 7.24 -1.09 10.90
CA GLU A 40 8.43 -1.70 11.50
C GLU A 40 8.03 -3.02 12.18
N TYR A 41 8.79 -4.08 11.89
CA TYR A 41 8.63 -5.39 12.49
C TYR A 41 9.76 -5.66 13.49
N MET A 42 9.62 -6.73 14.27
CA MET A 42 10.69 -7.14 15.19
C MET A 42 11.98 -7.43 14.40
N GLY A 43 13.12 -7.00 14.93
CA GLY A 43 14.43 -7.29 14.34
C GLY A 43 14.77 -6.45 13.11
N ASN A 44 14.70 -5.12 13.19
CA ASN A 44 15.13 -4.16 12.15
C ASN A 44 14.49 -4.36 10.76
N GLU A 45 13.45 -5.17 10.65
CA GLU A 45 12.71 -5.40 9.42
C GLU A 45 11.64 -4.34 9.22
N THR A 46 11.36 -4.02 7.97
CA THR A 46 10.37 -3.02 7.58
C THR A 46 9.52 -3.56 6.44
N ALA A 47 8.21 -3.45 6.56
CA ALA A 47 7.28 -3.69 5.47
C ALA A 47 6.70 -2.38 4.94
N PHE A 48 6.56 -2.29 3.63
CA PHE A 48 5.85 -1.21 2.97
C PHE A 48 4.53 -1.74 2.41
N PHE A 49 3.43 -1.07 2.76
CA PHE A 49 2.13 -1.27 2.14
C PHE A 49 1.91 -0.15 1.15
N VAL A 50 1.88 -0.46 -0.14
CA VAL A 50 1.71 0.51 -1.22
C VAL A 50 0.33 0.32 -1.82
N LEU A 51 -0.47 1.37 -1.80
CA LEU A 51 -1.80 1.43 -2.41
C LEU A 51 -1.78 2.41 -3.58
N PRO A 52 -1.70 1.91 -4.83
CA PRO A 52 -1.81 2.76 -6.01
C PRO A 52 -3.16 3.48 -6.09
N VAL A 53 -3.16 4.66 -6.68
CA VAL A 53 -4.38 5.31 -7.15
C VAL A 53 -5.08 4.37 -8.14
N LYS A 54 -6.41 4.37 -8.12
CA LYS A 54 -7.21 3.51 -9.00
C LYS A 54 -6.79 3.69 -10.46
N GLY A 55 -6.40 2.59 -11.12
CA GLY A 55 -5.95 2.57 -12.52
C GLY A 55 -4.43 2.72 -12.71
N GLU A 56 -3.69 3.08 -11.66
CA GLU A 56 -2.25 3.40 -11.77
C GLU A 56 -1.33 2.27 -11.27
N MET A 57 -1.84 1.04 -11.14
CA MET A 57 -1.07 -0.11 -10.65
C MET A 57 0.20 -0.33 -11.47
N ASP A 58 0.08 -0.35 -12.81
CA ASP A 58 1.22 -0.61 -13.70
C ASP A 58 2.24 0.54 -13.68
N THR A 59 1.77 1.80 -13.61
CA THR A 59 2.61 2.99 -13.45
C THR A 59 3.46 2.90 -12.18
N VAL A 60 2.83 2.54 -11.06
CA VAL A 60 3.52 2.39 -9.77
C VAL A 60 4.53 1.26 -9.83
N ILE A 61 4.16 0.09 -10.35
CA ILE A 61 5.07 -1.07 -10.49
C ILE A 61 6.28 -0.72 -11.35
N ALA A 62 6.08 -0.07 -12.49
CA ALA A 62 7.16 0.34 -13.40
C ALA A 62 8.12 1.36 -12.76
N GLY A 63 7.62 2.17 -11.83
CA GLY A 63 8.40 3.15 -11.08
C GLY A 63 9.15 2.59 -9.87
N LEU A 64 8.96 1.31 -9.51
CA LEU A 64 9.67 0.70 -8.39
C LEU A 64 11.13 0.45 -8.74
N SER A 65 12.02 1.06 -7.95
CA SER A 65 13.46 0.90 -8.05
C SER A 65 14.10 1.04 -6.67
N ARG A 66 15.39 0.73 -6.55
CA ARG A 66 16.13 0.97 -5.30
C ARG A 66 16.11 2.45 -4.92
N ASP A 67 16.23 3.34 -5.89
CA ASP A 67 16.24 4.79 -5.67
C ASP A 67 14.86 5.26 -5.18
N THR A 68 13.77 4.71 -5.72
CA THR A 68 12.40 5.01 -5.30
C THR A 68 12.17 4.68 -3.82
N ILE A 69 12.73 3.56 -3.34
CA ILE A 69 12.61 3.13 -1.94
C ILE A 69 13.49 3.96 -0.99
N GLN A 70 14.60 4.52 -1.49
CA GLN A 70 15.58 5.26 -0.70
C GLN A 70 15.32 6.78 -0.64
N ARG A 71 14.40 7.29 -1.45
CA ARG A 71 14.03 8.70 -1.52
C ARG A 71 13.25 9.15 -0.29
#